data_AF-A0A6I5HSH6-F1
#
_entry.id   AF-A0A6I5HSH6-F1
#
_cell.length_a   1.000
_cell.length_b   1.000
_cell.length_c   1.000
_cell.angle_alpha   90.00
_cell.angle_beta   90.00
_cell.angle_gamma   90.00
#
_symmetry.space_group_name_H-M   'P 1'
#
loop_
_entity.id
_entity.type
_entity.pdbx_description
1 polymer ?
#
loop_
_entity_poly.entity_id
_entity_poly.type
_entity_poly.pdbx_seq_one_letter_code
_entity_poly.pdbx_strand_id
1 'polypeptide(L)'
;MGRSKHLITAFTVTAVGAALLTGCSSDDPDTDAAGPTASSPAASPSAVASSPAPQESEATEYVEPAECASLGLASDKKLAGKDLAACVTAAFAAYGTGTEYMLTKGRSGTTRFRVGDDPALAGDVDGSDGERAKNSFVSLGGEEWIKSDGAWERSDSKEAMDAELGDKYRTLSDPQVVSDIVGTFATWKVDTEKALISLENGKDTHAWRITNAAHFDYQGAEMTEYILWIEDDGTPVGAQSTSHTGGAPKTVSQHFYDLGEPVTIEAPAV
;
A
#
# COMPACT_ATOMS: atom_id res chain seq x y z
N MET A 1 -10.81 -29.57 33.99
CA MET A 1 -11.95 -30.22 33.29
C MET A 1 -12.80 -29.09 32.72
N GLY A 2 -13.10 -28.95 31.43
CA GLY A 2 -12.88 -29.80 30.27
C GLY A 2 -12.59 -28.95 29.01
N ARG A 3 -11.92 -29.61 28.05
CA ARG A 3 -11.59 -29.12 26.71
C ARG A 3 -12.85 -29.14 25.84
N SER A 4 -13.20 -28.02 25.20
CA SER A 4 -14.07 -28.04 24.03
C SER A 4 -13.22 -28.02 22.77
N LYS A 5 -13.23 -29.16 22.07
CA LYS A 5 -12.67 -29.38 20.76
C LYS A 5 -13.71 -28.93 19.73
N HIS A 6 -13.40 -27.98 18.86
CA HIS A 6 -14.19 -27.78 17.65
C HIS A 6 -13.46 -28.38 16.46
N LEU A 7 -14.23 -29.20 15.76
CA LEU A 7 -13.85 -30.12 14.70
C LEU A 7 -13.43 -29.37 13.44
N ILE A 8 -12.30 -29.81 12.89
CA ILE A 8 -11.83 -29.48 11.54
C ILE A 8 -12.64 -30.36 10.58
N THR A 9 -13.51 -29.74 9.77
CA THR A 9 -14.21 -30.42 8.68
C THR A 9 -13.42 -30.21 7.39
N ALA A 10 -12.79 -31.27 6.90
CA ALA A 10 -12.09 -31.31 5.62
C ALA A 10 -13.09 -31.27 4.45
N PHE A 11 -12.84 -30.40 3.48
CA PHE A 11 -13.55 -30.41 2.19
C PHE A 11 -12.79 -31.26 1.18
N THR A 12 -13.49 -32.25 0.64
CA THR A 12 -13.01 -33.22 -0.34
C THR A 12 -13.01 -32.62 -1.75
N VAL A 13 -11.85 -32.64 -2.42
CA VAL A 13 -11.69 -32.29 -3.84
C VAL A 13 -12.23 -33.44 -4.70
N THR A 14 -13.17 -33.17 -5.59
CA THR A 14 -13.62 -34.12 -6.63
C THR A 14 -13.11 -33.63 -7.98
N ALA A 15 -12.12 -34.32 -8.53
CA ALA A 15 -11.66 -34.15 -9.91
C ALA A 15 -12.52 -35.02 -10.83
N VAL A 16 -13.11 -34.41 -11.87
CA VAL A 16 -13.72 -35.13 -12.99
C VAL A 16 -12.97 -34.73 -14.26
N GLY A 17 -12.25 -35.69 -14.83
CA GLY A 17 -11.72 -35.60 -16.18
C GLY A 17 -12.73 -36.14 -17.19
N ALA A 18 -12.72 -35.56 -18.39
CA ALA A 18 -13.22 -36.21 -19.60
C ALA A 18 -12.41 -35.71 -20.80
N ALA A 19 -11.70 -36.64 -21.43
CA ALA A 19 -11.04 -36.48 -22.71
C ALA A 19 -12.04 -36.73 -23.84
N LEU A 20 -11.95 -35.96 -24.94
CA LEU A 20 -12.37 -36.42 -26.28
C LEU A 20 -11.45 -35.83 -27.37
N LEU A 21 -11.03 -36.72 -28.26
CA LEU A 21 -10.22 -36.56 -29.47
C LEU A 21 -11.08 -36.17 -30.69
N THR A 22 -10.40 -35.90 -31.82
CA THR A 22 -10.82 -35.80 -33.25
C THR A 22 -10.88 -34.35 -33.79
N GLY A 23 -10.31 -33.99 -34.96
CA GLY A 23 -9.70 -34.77 -36.02
C GLY A 23 -8.95 -33.94 -37.08
N CYS A 24 -8.31 -34.68 -37.99
CA CYS A 24 -7.66 -34.39 -39.28
C CYS A 24 -8.48 -33.47 -40.21
N SER A 25 -8.04 -32.91 -41.35
CA SER A 25 -6.83 -32.90 -42.19
C SER A 25 -7.03 -31.81 -43.26
N SER A 26 -5.94 -31.45 -43.94
CA SER A 26 -5.77 -30.51 -45.05
C SER A 26 -6.69 -30.68 -46.27
N ASP A 27 -6.91 -29.59 -47.02
CA ASP A 27 -6.98 -29.59 -48.49
C ASP A 27 -6.64 -28.20 -49.06
N ASP A 28 -5.68 -28.19 -49.99
CA ASP A 28 -5.30 -27.14 -50.96
C ASP A 28 -5.91 -27.57 -52.32
N PRO A 29 -6.18 -26.71 -53.32
CA PRO A 29 -5.10 -26.44 -54.28
C PRO A 29 -5.13 -25.12 -55.10
N ASP A 30 -3.92 -24.76 -55.53
CA ASP A 30 -3.47 -24.23 -56.83
C ASP A 30 -4.10 -22.94 -57.41
N THR A 31 -3.24 -21.98 -57.79
CA THR A 31 -2.76 -21.85 -59.19
C THR A 31 -1.59 -20.86 -59.27
N ASP A 32 -0.48 -21.33 -59.85
CA ASP A 32 0.68 -20.56 -60.31
C ASP A 32 0.35 -19.46 -61.34
N ALA A 33 1.07 -18.33 -61.31
CA ALA A 33 1.79 -17.81 -62.49
C ALA A 33 2.57 -16.50 -62.23
N ALA A 34 3.88 -16.59 -62.48
CA ALA A 34 4.77 -15.61 -63.12
C ALA A 34 4.93 -14.17 -62.52
N GLY A 35 6.15 -13.89 -62.03
CA GLY A 35 6.73 -12.53 -62.03
C GLY A 35 7.09 -12.06 -63.46
N PRO A 36 7.77 -10.90 -63.66
CA PRO A 36 8.66 -10.22 -62.71
C PRO A 36 8.59 -8.66 -62.72
N THR A 37 9.42 -8.05 -61.86
CA THR A 37 10.27 -6.85 -62.09
C THR A 37 10.12 -5.75 -61.04
N ALA A 38 11.29 -5.31 -60.58
CA ALA A 38 11.59 -4.37 -59.53
C ALA A 38 10.98 -2.96 -59.68
N SER A 39 10.70 -2.33 -58.54
CA SER A 39 11.02 -0.92 -58.27
C SER A 39 10.99 -0.66 -56.76
N SER A 40 12.13 -0.23 -56.21
CA SER A 40 12.26 0.34 -54.86
C SER A 40 11.41 1.61 -54.71
N PRO A 41 11.09 1.96 -53.46
CA PRO A 41 11.52 3.28 -53.01
C PRO A 41 12.30 3.25 -51.70
N ALA A 42 13.14 4.28 -51.59
CA ALA A 42 14.09 4.60 -50.53
C ALA A 42 13.53 4.54 -49.11
N ALA A 43 14.30 3.91 -48.22
CA ALA A 43 14.19 4.11 -46.78
C ALA A 43 14.81 5.47 -46.42
N SER A 44 13.97 6.39 -45.93
CA SER A 44 14.42 7.55 -45.16
C SER A 44 14.74 7.10 -43.73
N PRO A 45 15.94 7.33 -43.19
CA PRO A 45 16.16 7.20 -41.76
C PRO A 45 15.65 8.49 -41.09
N SER A 46 14.41 8.50 -40.64
CA SER A 46 14.00 9.42 -39.58
C SER A 46 14.55 8.86 -38.27
N ALA A 47 15.65 9.44 -37.81
CA ALA A 47 16.13 9.26 -36.44
C ALA A 47 15.05 9.83 -35.50
N VAL A 48 14.17 8.97 -35.01
CA VAL A 48 13.37 9.27 -33.83
C VAL A 48 14.36 9.19 -32.67
N ALA A 49 14.65 10.34 -32.08
CA ALA A 49 15.35 10.40 -30.80
C ALA A 49 14.50 9.60 -29.80
N SER A 50 14.96 8.39 -29.48
CA SER A 50 14.41 7.64 -28.35
C SER A 50 14.63 8.51 -27.11
N SER A 51 13.54 9.04 -26.58
CA SER A 51 13.52 9.60 -25.23
C SER A 51 14.09 8.53 -24.30
N PRO A 52 15.04 8.85 -23.41
CA PRO A 52 15.57 7.86 -22.49
C PRO A 52 14.40 7.31 -21.68
N ALA A 53 14.29 5.98 -21.62
CA ALA A 53 13.39 5.32 -20.69
C ALA A 53 13.71 5.83 -19.28
N PRO A 54 12.70 6.03 -18.40
CA PRO A 54 12.96 6.34 -17.01
C PRO A 54 13.95 5.31 -16.46
N GLN A 55 15.09 5.77 -15.94
CA GLN A 55 15.97 4.86 -15.21
C GLN A 55 15.17 4.33 -14.02
N GLU A 56 14.98 3.02 -13.97
CA GLU A 56 14.58 2.34 -12.75
C GLU A 56 15.61 2.73 -11.68
N SER A 57 15.20 3.58 -10.73
CA SER A 57 16.03 3.86 -9.57
C SER A 57 16.24 2.54 -8.84
N GLU A 58 17.49 2.11 -8.75
CA GLU A 58 17.86 0.94 -7.96
C GLU A 58 17.47 1.18 -6.50
N ALA A 59 16.90 0.16 -5.85
CA ALA A 59 16.58 0.21 -4.43
C ALA A 59 17.84 0.52 -3.63
N THR A 60 17.81 1.61 -2.85
CA THR A 60 18.91 1.94 -1.94
C THR A 60 18.82 1.03 -0.73
N GLU A 61 19.94 0.43 -0.32
CA GLU A 61 20.00 -0.42 0.86
C GLU A 61 19.59 0.38 2.11
N TYR A 62 18.68 -0.16 2.91
CA TYR A 62 18.22 0.47 4.13
C TYR A 62 19.34 0.53 5.17
N VAL A 63 19.52 1.72 5.74
CA VAL A 63 20.41 1.96 6.89
C VAL A 63 19.57 2.50 8.02
N GLU A 64 19.60 1.81 9.17
CA GLU A 64 18.89 2.23 10.38
C GLU A 64 19.20 3.70 10.71
N PRO A 65 18.18 4.57 10.79
CA PRO A 65 18.35 5.95 11.20
C PRO A 65 18.84 6.07 12.65
N ALA A 66 19.65 7.08 12.93
CA ALA A 66 20.18 7.31 14.28
C ALA A 66 19.08 7.53 15.33
N GLU A 67 17.97 8.16 14.91
CA GLU A 67 16.76 8.35 15.69
C GLU A 67 16.19 7.01 16.16
N CYS A 68 16.15 6.00 15.29
CA CYS A 68 15.67 4.66 15.59
C CYS A 68 16.63 3.89 16.49
N ALA A 69 17.93 3.90 16.18
CA ALA A 69 18.95 3.25 17.01
C ALA A 69 18.93 3.79 18.45
N SER A 70 18.65 5.08 18.63
CA SER A 70 18.57 5.72 19.96
C SER A 70 17.34 5.30 20.79
N LEU A 71 16.28 4.80 20.14
CA LEU A 71 15.07 4.35 20.84
C LEU A 71 15.34 3.15 21.73
N GLY A 72 16.31 2.30 21.39
CA GLY A 72 16.66 1.08 22.15
C GLY A 72 15.44 0.26 22.54
N LEU A 73 14.67 -0.22 21.55
CA LEU A 73 13.44 -0.97 21.74
C LEU A 73 13.69 -2.20 22.62
N ALA A 74 12.84 -2.38 23.63
CA ALA A 74 12.93 -3.47 24.59
C ALA A 74 11.58 -3.69 25.27
N SER A 75 11.37 -4.92 25.76
CA SER A 75 10.18 -5.32 26.49
C SER A 75 9.82 -4.35 27.62
N ASP A 76 8.54 -3.98 27.70
CA ASP A 76 7.96 -3.11 28.73
C ASP A 76 8.59 -1.70 28.85
N LYS A 77 9.40 -1.30 27.87
CA LYS A 77 10.00 0.03 27.82
C LYS A 77 8.92 1.10 27.61
N LYS A 78 9.15 2.26 28.22
CA LYS A 78 8.40 3.49 27.90
C LYS A 78 9.22 4.36 26.96
N LEU A 79 8.59 4.84 25.90
CA LEU A 79 9.20 5.72 24.91
C LEU A 79 8.52 7.09 24.97
N ALA A 80 9.29 8.16 24.77
CA ALA A 80 8.71 9.47 24.52
C ALA A 80 8.10 9.48 23.11
N GLY A 81 6.87 9.97 22.95
CA GLY A 81 6.22 9.95 21.62
C GLY A 81 6.93 10.81 20.59
N LYS A 82 7.59 11.90 21.02
CA LYS A 82 8.43 12.71 20.13
C LYS A 82 9.60 11.92 19.54
N ASP A 83 10.29 11.12 20.37
CA ASP A 83 11.43 10.33 19.91
C ASP A 83 10.95 9.19 19.00
N LEU A 84 9.83 8.55 19.36
CA LEU A 84 9.20 7.52 18.54
C LEU A 84 8.75 8.06 17.17
N ALA A 85 8.11 9.23 17.15
CA ALA A 85 7.71 9.90 15.92
C ALA A 85 8.92 10.23 15.04
N ALA A 86 10.01 10.73 15.64
CA ALA A 86 11.25 11.03 14.92
C ALA A 86 11.84 9.78 14.25
N CYS A 87 11.87 8.64 14.94
CA CYS A 87 12.27 7.38 14.31
C CYS A 87 11.35 6.99 13.15
N VAL A 88 10.02 7.02 13.33
CA VAL A 88 9.07 6.65 12.25
C VAL A 88 9.26 7.54 11.02
N THR A 89 9.36 8.85 11.22
CA THR A 89 9.62 9.80 10.12
C THR A 89 10.94 9.50 9.43
N ALA A 90 12.01 9.26 10.20
CA ALA A 90 13.33 8.98 9.64
C ALA A 90 13.37 7.62 8.92
N ALA A 91 12.66 6.61 9.42
CA ALA A 91 12.59 5.29 8.79
C ALA A 91 11.88 5.35 7.44
N PHE A 92 10.70 5.97 7.36
CA PHE A 92 10.02 6.17 6.07
C PHE A 92 10.89 6.98 5.10
N ALA A 93 11.57 8.03 5.58
CA ALA A 93 12.49 8.81 4.75
C ALA A 93 13.69 7.99 4.24
N ALA A 94 14.24 7.10 5.06
CA ALA A 94 15.36 6.23 4.69
C ALA A 94 14.95 5.18 3.64
N TYR A 95 13.72 4.65 3.72
CA TYR A 95 13.16 3.79 2.67
C TYR A 95 12.78 4.55 1.40
N GLY A 96 12.28 5.78 1.54
CA GLY A 96 11.90 6.66 0.43
C GLY A 96 10.64 6.25 -0.33
N THR A 97 10.30 4.96 -0.35
CA THR A 97 9.16 4.39 -1.06
C THR A 97 8.55 3.23 -0.26
N GLY A 98 7.33 2.86 -0.61
CA GLY A 98 6.72 1.66 -0.06
C GLY A 98 5.28 1.45 -0.49
N THR A 99 4.73 0.35 -0.01
CA THR A 99 3.32 -0.01 -0.17
C THR A 99 2.66 -0.09 1.19
N GLU A 100 1.43 0.36 1.25
CA GLU A 100 0.54 0.27 2.39
C GLU A 100 -0.70 -0.52 1.99
N TYR A 101 -1.11 -1.47 2.80
CA TYR A 101 -2.48 -1.98 2.80
C TYR A 101 -3.24 -1.38 3.97
N MET A 102 -4.42 -0.83 3.70
CA MET A 102 -5.29 -0.30 4.74
C MET A 102 -6.64 -1.01 4.74
N LEU A 103 -7.09 -1.34 5.94
CA LEU A 103 -8.38 -1.96 6.21
C LEU A 103 -9.18 -1.10 7.19
N THR A 104 -10.38 -0.71 6.78
CA THR A 104 -11.41 -0.09 7.60
C THR A 104 -12.70 -0.91 7.51
N LYS A 105 -13.74 -0.55 8.28
CA LYS A 105 -15.00 -1.30 8.34
C LYS A 105 -15.69 -1.34 6.97
N GLY A 106 -15.51 -2.45 6.27
CA GLY A 106 -16.13 -2.73 4.98
C GLY A 106 -15.42 -2.12 3.79
N ARG A 107 -14.17 -1.65 3.93
CA ARG A 107 -13.38 -1.12 2.82
C ARG A 107 -11.91 -1.45 3.05
N SER A 108 -11.24 -1.84 1.99
CA SER A 108 -9.80 -2.05 1.96
C SER A 108 -9.21 -1.27 0.81
N GLY A 109 -7.91 -1.16 0.77
CA GLY A 109 -7.21 -0.69 -0.41
C GLY A 109 -5.71 -0.85 -0.26
N THR A 110 -5.03 -0.55 -1.34
CA THR A 110 -3.58 -0.57 -1.40
C THR A 110 -3.09 0.78 -1.90
N THR A 111 -2.16 1.37 -1.17
CA THR A 111 -1.55 2.65 -1.51
C THR A 111 -0.06 2.45 -1.73
N ARG A 112 0.47 3.03 -2.80
CA ARG A 112 1.91 3.15 -3.04
C ARG A 112 2.31 4.58 -2.75
N PHE A 113 3.43 4.75 -2.07
CA PHE A 113 3.91 6.06 -1.68
C PHE A 113 5.38 6.24 -2.05
N ARG A 114 5.73 7.51 -2.26
CA ARG A 114 7.10 8.01 -2.31
C ARG A 114 7.17 9.22 -1.39
N VAL A 115 8.20 9.28 -0.55
CA VAL A 115 8.48 10.37 0.38
C VAL A 115 9.78 11.07 0.01
N GLY A 116 10.08 12.20 0.66
CA GLY A 116 11.28 13.00 0.38
C GLY A 116 10.97 14.20 -0.52
N ASP A 117 11.91 14.53 -1.42
CA ASP A 117 11.87 15.78 -2.20
C ASP A 117 10.78 15.83 -3.29
N ASP A 118 10.34 14.68 -3.79
CA ASP A 118 9.29 14.55 -4.79
C ASP A 118 8.19 13.59 -4.28
N PRO A 119 7.43 13.98 -3.24
CA PRO A 119 6.46 13.10 -2.62
C PRO A 119 5.31 12.80 -3.58
N ALA A 120 4.89 11.55 -3.61
CA ALA A 120 3.79 11.09 -4.46
C ALA A 120 3.02 9.97 -3.76
N LEU A 121 1.74 9.88 -4.05
CA LEU A 121 0.84 8.91 -3.44
C LEU A 121 -0.16 8.42 -4.48
N ALA A 122 -0.34 7.12 -4.62
CA ALA A 122 -1.39 6.57 -5.48
C ALA A 122 -2.02 5.35 -4.81
N GLY A 123 -3.34 5.35 -4.70
CA GLY A 123 -4.05 4.26 -4.04
C GLY A 123 -5.26 3.79 -4.82
N ASP A 124 -5.49 2.49 -4.74
CA ASP A 124 -6.70 1.83 -5.22
C ASP A 124 -7.54 1.43 -4.01
N VAL A 125 -8.82 1.80 -4.05
CA VAL A 125 -9.78 1.60 -2.96
C VAL A 125 -10.83 0.60 -3.41
N ASP A 126 -10.93 -0.50 -2.67
CA ASP A 126 -11.91 -1.54 -2.91
C ASP A 126 -13.27 -1.13 -2.33
N GLY A 127 -14.33 -1.38 -3.10
CA GLY A 127 -15.71 -1.21 -2.66
C GLY A 127 -16.09 -2.18 -1.55
N SER A 128 -17.12 -1.82 -0.78
CA SER A 128 -17.69 -2.70 0.26
C SER A 128 -18.43 -3.91 -0.31
N ASP A 129 -18.72 -3.87 -1.60
CA ASP A 129 -19.25 -4.95 -2.43
C ASP A 129 -18.16 -5.90 -2.96
N GLY A 130 -16.88 -5.61 -2.69
CA GLY A 130 -15.73 -6.38 -3.17
C GLY A 130 -15.29 -6.04 -4.59
N GLU A 131 -15.89 -5.02 -5.22
CA GLU A 131 -15.40 -4.52 -6.51
C GLU A 131 -14.09 -3.77 -6.30
N ARG A 132 -13.03 -4.22 -6.99
CA ARG A 132 -11.69 -3.67 -6.80
C ARG A 132 -11.46 -2.41 -7.63
N ALA A 133 -10.73 -1.44 -7.05
CA ALA A 133 -10.18 -0.27 -7.74
C ALA A 133 -11.19 0.51 -8.62
N LYS A 134 -12.47 0.51 -8.23
CA LYS A 134 -13.48 1.39 -8.83
C LYS A 134 -13.25 2.84 -8.44
N ASN A 135 -12.78 3.03 -7.21
CA ASN A 135 -12.33 4.32 -6.71
C ASN A 135 -10.82 4.26 -6.49
N SER A 136 -10.12 5.29 -6.93
CA SER A 136 -8.68 5.38 -6.86
C SER A 136 -8.28 6.84 -6.70
N PHE A 137 -7.04 7.10 -6.31
CA PHE A 137 -6.52 8.45 -6.27
C PHE A 137 -5.05 8.48 -6.67
N VAL A 138 -4.62 9.63 -7.16
CA VAL A 138 -3.21 9.97 -7.38
C VAL A 138 -2.98 11.37 -6.83
N SER A 139 -1.89 11.55 -6.09
CA SER A 139 -1.32 12.84 -5.72
C SER A 139 0.12 12.86 -6.23
N LEU A 140 0.43 13.76 -7.15
CA LEU A 140 1.72 13.84 -7.82
C LEU A 140 2.01 15.29 -8.20
N GLY A 141 3.17 15.81 -7.79
CA GLY A 141 3.59 17.16 -8.18
C GLY A 141 2.67 18.29 -7.70
N GLY A 142 1.95 18.09 -6.59
CA GLY A 142 0.95 19.03 -6.07
C GLY A 142 -0.38 19.03 -6.82
N GLU A 143 -0.53 18.18 -7.82
CA GLU A 143 -1.79 17.91 -8.50
C GLU A 143 -2.43 16.66 -7.89
N GLU A 144 -3.76 16.60 -7.90
CA GLU A 144 -4.47 15.44 -7.41
C GLU A 144 -5.56 15.00 -8.41
N TRP A 145 -5.76 13.68 -8.49
CA TRP A 145 -6.77 13.04 -9.34
C TRP A 145 -7.53 12.03 -8.53
N ILE A 146 -8.83 11.93 -8.80
CA ILE A 146 -9.69 10.92 -8.25
C ILE A 146 -10.33 10.13 -9.38
N LYS A 147 -10.43 8.82 -9.17
CA LYS A 147 -11.23 7.95 -9.99
C LYS A 147 -12.51 7.66 -9.23
N SER A 148 -13.66 7.93 -9.84
CA SER A 148 -14.97 7.56 -9.29
C SER A 148 -15.73 6.75 -10.33
N ASP A 149 -16.17 5.55 -9.93
CA ASP A 149 -16.87 4.58 -10.79
C ASP A 149 -16.19 4.37 -12.17
N GLY A 150 -14.86 4.26 -12.16
CA GLY A 150 -14.09 3.96 -13.36
C GLY A 150 -13.54 5.17 -14.12
N ALA A 151 -14.03 6.38 -13.87
CA ALA A 151 -13.62 7.59 -14.60
C ALA A 151 -12.67 8.44 -13.76
N TRP A 152 -11.54 8.86 -14.36
CA TRP A 152 -10.60 9.78 -13.73
C TRP A 152 -11.00 11.23 -13.97
N GLU A 153 -10.88 12.03 -12.92
CA GLU A 153 -10.98 13.47 -12.99
C GLU A 153 -9.88 14.11 -12.15
N ARG A 154 -9.43 15.28 -12.58
CA ARG A 154 -8.55 16.11 -11.77
C ARG A 154 -9.37 16.76 -10.66
N SER A 155 -8.87 16.71 -9.43
CA SER A 155 -9.53 17.37 -8.31
C SER A 155 -8.97 18.77 -8.08
N ASP A 156 -9.86 19.71 -7.77
CA ASP A 156 -9.51 21.09 -7.45
C ASP A 156 -9.22 21.30 -5.94
N SER A 157 -9.50 20.30 -5.08
CA SER A 157 -9.12 20.37 -3.67
C SER A 157 -8.98 19.01 -2.97
N LYS A 158 -8.05 18.98 -2.02
CA LYS A 158 -7.76 17.87 -1.12
C LYS A 158 -9.01 17.40 -0.34
N GLU A 159 -9.80 18.35 0.14
CA GLU A 159 -11.01 18.06 0.92
C GLU A 159 -12.09 17.36 0.09
N ALA A 160 -12.23 17.72 -1.19
CA ALA A 160 -13.20 17.07 -2.07
C ALA A 160 -12.84 15.59 -2.29
N MET A 161 -11.56 15.30 -2.49
CA MET A 161 -11.09 13.92 -2.63
C MET A 161 -11.32 13.09 -1.38
N ASP A 162 -11.02 13.64 -0.19
CA ASP A 162 -11.23 12.92 1.06
C ASP A 162 -12.70 12.64 1.35
N ALA A 163 -13.58 13.56 0.95
CA ALA A 163 -15.01 13.37 1.05
C ALA A 163 -15.49 12.23 0.14
N GLU A 164 -15.03 12.21 -1.12
CA GLU A 164 -15.42 11.23 -2.13
C GLU A 164 -14.90 9.82 -1.80
N LEU A 165 -13.64 9.71 -1.35
CA LEU A 165 -13.06 8.42 -0.96
C LEU A 165 -13.61 7.86 0.36
N GLY A 166 -14.38 8.64 1.13
CA GLY A 166 -14.94 8.25 2.42
C GLY A 166 -13.87 7.91 3.48
N ASP A 167 -14.26 7.94 4.77
CA ASP A 167 -13.39 7.61 5.93
C ASP A 167 -11.94 8.14 5.84
N LYS A 168 -11.74 9.31 5.20
CA LYS A 168 -10.45 10.00 5.02
C LYS A 168 -9.31 9.07 4.55
N TYR A 169 -9.65 8.08 3.73
CA TYR A 169 -8.75 6.99 3.31
C TYR A 169 -7.39 7.55 2.83
N ARG A 170 -7.43 8.47 1.87
CA ARG A 170 -6.21 9.07 1.30
C ARG A 170 -5.37 9.83 2.33
N THR A 171 -6.00 10.54 3.26
CA THR A 171 -5.27 11.22 4.34
C THR A 171 -4.59 10.22 5.27
N LEU A 172 -5.27 9.13 5.65
CA LEU A 172 -4.66 8.10 6.51
C LEU A 172 -3.54 7.34 5.81
N SER A 173 -3.61 7.21 4.48
CA SER A 173 -2.58 6.58 3.67
C SER A 173 -1.30 7.40 3.48
N ASP A 174 -1.23 8.64 3.94
CA ASP A 174 0.01 9.40 3.96
C ASP A 174 0.90 8.91 5.13
N PRO A 175 2.11 8.37 4.87
CA PRO A 175 3.00 7.89 5.93
C PRO A 175 3.33 8.94 7.00
N GLN A 176 3.30 10.24 6.66
CA GLN A 176 3.55 11.31 7.64
C GLN A 176 2.47 11.39 8.72
N VAL A 177 1.23 11.01 8.40
CA VAL A 177 0.13 11.02 9.37
C VAL A 177 0.38 10.06 10.53
N VAL A 178 1.08 8.95 10.29
CA VAL A 178 1.49 8.02 11.36
C VAL A 178 2.41 8.73 12.35
N SER A 179 3.48 9.37 11.87
CA SER A 179 4.41 10.09 12.76
C SER A 179 3.76 11.27 13.48
N ASP A 180 2.87 12.00 12.79
CA ASP A 180 2.13 13.13 13.38
C ASP A 180 1.28 12.66 14.57
N ILE A 181 0.50 11.59 14.39
CA ILE A 181 -0.31 11.02 15.46
C ILE A 181 0.58 10.51 16.60
N VAL A 182 1.66 9.79 16.28
CA VAL A 182 2.60 9.28 17.28
C VAL A 182 3.18 10.40 18.15
N GLY A 183 3.53 11.52 17.52
CA GLY A 183 4.09 12.70 18.17
C GLY A 183 3.11 13.47 19.07
N THR A 184 1.79 13.28 18.90
CA THR A 184 0.78 13.93 19.76
C THR A 184 0.81 13.42 21.20
N PHE A 185 1.24 12.18 21.39
CA PHE A 185 1.23 11.55 22.71
C PHE A 185 2.57 11.71 23.42
N ALA A 186 2.52 12.01 24.72
CA ALA A 186 3.75 12.17 25.50
C ALA A 186 4.51 10.85 25.71
N THR A 187 3.82 9.72 25.87
CA THR A 187 4.43 8.46 26.26
C THR A 187 3.77 7.28 25.60
N TRP A 188 4.59 6.32 25.19
CA TRP A 188 4.20 5.05 24.57
C TRP A 188 4.74 3.88 25.38
N LYS A 189 4.05 2.74 25.35
CA LYS A 189 4.50 1.50 26.00
C LYS A 189 4.85 0.45 24.96
N VAL A 190 6.06 -0.09 25.01
CA VAL A 190 6.44 -1.31 24.29
C VAL A 190 5.91 -2.52 25.03
N ASP A 191 5.25 -3.45 24.34
CA ASP A 191 4.77 -4.70 24.93
C ASP A 191 5.92 -5.62 25.33
N THR A 192 5.58 -6.65 26.12
CA THR A 192 6.58 -7.59 26.68
C THR A 192 7.24 -8.45 25.60
N GLU A 193 6.52 -8.79 24.53
CA GLU A 193 7.01 -9.64 23.44
C GLU A 193 6.67 -9.02 22.08
N LYS A 194 7.44 -9.42 21.06
CA LYS A 194 7.13 -9.07 19.68
C LYS A 194 5.90 -9.84 19.19
N ALA A 195 5.08 -9.18 18.37
CA ALA A 195 4.01 -9.82 17.63
C ALA A 195 4.53 -10.37 16.30
N LEU A 196 4.00 -11.52 15.87
CA LEU A 196 4.11 -11.98 14.49
C LEU A 196 3.07 -11.22 13.65
N ILE A 197 3.52 -10.55 12.60
CA ILE A 197 2.67 -9.80 11.65
C ILE A 197 2.82 -10.45 10.28
N SER A 198 1.69 -10.84 9.69
CA SER A 198 1.62 -11.34 8.32
C SER A 198 1.24 -10.21 7.38
N LEU A 199 2.13 -9.88 6.46
CA LEU A 199 1.98 -8.79 5.49
C LEU A 199 1.32 -9.30 4.20
N GLU A 200 0.74 -8.38 3.44
CA GLU A 200 -0.05 -8.68 2.25
C GLU A 200 0.81 -9.18 1.07
N ASN A 201 2.13 -8.92 1.10
CA ASN A 201 3.08 -9.52 0.17
C ASN A 201 3.42 -11.00 0.49
N GLY A 202 2.76 -11.59 1.49
CA GLY A 202 2.94 -12.98 1.90
C GLY A 202 4.17 -13.24 2.77
N LYS A 203 4.88 -12.19 3.22
CA LYS A 203 5.97 -12.29 4.18
C LYS A 203 5.43 -12.15 5.61
N ASP A 204 6.10 -12.82 6.54
CA ASP A 204 5.88 -12.68 7.97
C ASP A 204 7.05 -11.92 8.60
N THR A 205 6.76 -11.08 9.59
CA THR A 205 7.77 -10.36 10.38
C THR A 205 7.46 -10.36 11.88
N HIS A 206 8.49 -10.16 12.71
CA HIS A 206 8.35 -10.00 14.15
C HIS A 206 8.64 -8.56 14.56
N ALA A 207 7.60 -7.86 15.04
CA ALA A 207 7.69 -6.45 15.39
C ALA A 207 7.27 -6.19 16.84
N TRP A 208 7.89 -5.19 17.46
CA TRP A 208 7.48 -4.64 18.75
C TRP A 208 6.10 -4.01 18.61
N ARG A 209 5.14 -4.48 19.39
CA ARG A 209 3.84 -3.81 19.54
C ARG A 209 4.00 -2.67 20.54
N ILE A 210 3.79 -1.44 20.08
CA ILE A 210 3.95 -0.22 20.87
C ILE A 210 2.59 0.46 20.97
N THR A 211 2.10 0.65 22.19
CA THR A 211 0.72 1.07 22.44
C THR A 211 0.61 2.40 23.15
N ASN A 212 -0.48 3.10 22.82
CA ASN A 212 -1.01 4.20 23.57
C ASN A 212 -2.54 4.07 23.68
N ALA A 213 -3.07 4.11 24.90
CA ALA A 213 -4.50 4.04 25.19
C ALA A 213 -5.02 5.33 25.86
N ALA A 214 -4.28 6.43 25.72
CA ALA A 214 -4.77 7.75 26.12
C ALA A 214 -5.78 8.24 25.10
N HIS A 215 -6.81 8.92 25.59
CA HIS A 215 -7.85 9.49 24.76
C HIS A 215 -7.41 10.85 24.24
N PHE A 216 -7.65 11.12 22.95
CA PHE A 216 -7.44 12.45 22.37
C PHE A 216 -8.35 12.68 21.16
N ASP A 217 -8.69 13.93 20.89
CA ASP A 217 -9.42 14.31 19.70
C ASP A 217 -8.48 14.43 18.49
N TYR A 218 -8.78 13.69 17.43
CA TYR A 218 -8.12 13.82 16.13
C TYR A 218 -9.15 14.09 15.05
N GLN A 219 -9.09 15.28 14.45
CA GLN A 219 -9.97 15.72 13.37
C GLN A 219 -11.48 15.49 13.62
N GLY A 220 -11.92 15.68 14.86
CA GLY A 220 -13.32 15.55 15.29
C GLY A 220 -13.75 14.12 15.69
N ALA A 221 -12.82 13.16 15.73
CA ALA A 221 -13.05 11.84 16.29
C ALA A 221 -12.24 11.65 17.58
N GLU A 222 -12.85 11.05 18.61
CA GLU A 222 -12.15 10.66 19.82
C GLU A 222 -11.37 9.38 19.54
N MET A 223 -10.05 9.48 19.47
CA MET A 223 -9.16 8.33 19.44
C MET A 223 -9.06 7.73 20.84
N THR A 224 -9.18 6.41 20.93
CA THR A 224 -9.21 5.68 22.21
C THR A 224 -8.06 4.68 22.34
N GLU A 225 -7.50 4.26 21.21
CA GLU A 225 -6.31 3.42 21.15
C GLU A 225 -5.54 3.73 19.86
N TYR A 226 -4.22 3.72 19.98
CA TYR A 226 -3.32 3.65 18.85
C TYR A 226 -2.23 2.63 19.13
N ILE A 227 -1.94 1.81 18.13
CA ILE A 227 -0.94 0.76 18.16
C ILE A 227 -0.01 0.99 16.97
N LEU A 228 1.28 0.87 17.21
CA LEU A 228 2.30 0.91 16.19
C LEU A 228 3.13 -0.37 16.27
N TRP A 229 3.48 -0.94 15.12
CA TRP A 229 4.38 -2.09 15.04
C TRP A 229 5.68 -1.68 14.33
N ILE A 230 6.79 -1.88 15.02
CA ILE A 230 8.14 -1.55 14.53
C ILE A 230 9.08 -2.74 14.73
N GLU A 231 9.90 -3.07 13.73
CA GLU A 231 11.00 -4.05 13.86
C GLU A 231 12.15 -3.53 14.75
N ASP A 232 13.22 -4.31 14.92
CA ASP A 232 14.33 -3.91 15.80
C ASP A 232 15.09 -2.69 15.30
N ASP A 233 15.18 -2.52 13.98
CA ASP A 233 15.94 -1.48 13.30
C ASP A 233 15.13 -0.19 13.08
N GLY A 234 13.90 -0.11 13.62
CA GLY A 234 13.03 1.04 13.40
C GLY A 234 12.10 0.92 12.19
N THR A 235 12.12 -0.18 11.44
CA THR A 235 11.22 -0.38 10.29
C THR A 235 9.75 -0.42 10.72
N PRO A 236 8.91 0.54 10.28
CA PRO A 236 7.48 0.51 10.57
C PRO A 236 6.79 -0.54 9.70
N VAL A 237 6.07 -1.48 10.31
CA VAL A 237 5.37 -2.56 9.57
C VAL A 237 3.86 -2.49 9.71
N GLY A 238 3.35 -1.65 10.60
CA GLY A 238 1.93 -1.35 10.65
C GLY A 238 1.53 -0.35 11.72
N ALA A 239 0.30 0.11 11.62
CA ALA A 239 -0.37 0.93 12.62
C ALA A 239 -1.84 0.50 12.74
N GLN A 240 -2.43 0.65 13.92
CA GLN A 240 -3.86 0.46 14.13
C GLN A 240 -4.38 1.55 15.02
N SER A 241 -5.55 2.08 14.67
CA SER A 241 -6.17 3.16 15.39
C SER A 241 -7.65 2.85 15.62
N THR A 242 -8.12 3.07 16.84
CA THR A 242 -9.54 2.89 17.21
C THR A 242 -10.13 4.21 17.66
N SER A 243 -11.20 4.64 17.00
CA SER A 243 -11.82 5.95 17.20
C SER A 243 -13.34 5.89 17.34
N HIS A 244 -13.91 6.94 17.92
CA HIS A 244 -15.35 7.12 18.12
C HIS A 244 -15.82 8.45 17.51
N THR A 245 -16.92 8.40 16.75
CA THR A 245 -17.63 9.59 16.27
C THR A 245 -19.12 9.36 16.41
N GLY A 246 -19.69 9.73 17.56
CA GLY A 246 -21.14 9.73 17.80
C GLY A 246 -21.86 8.39 17.56
N GLY A 247 -21.16 7.26 17.65
CA GLY A 247 -21.66 5.94 17.26
C GLY A 247 -20.73 4.80 17.68
N ALA A 248 -20.82 3.66 16.99
CA ALA A 248 -19.97 2.50 17.26
C ALA A 248 -18.48 2.82 16.98
N PRO A 249 -17.54 2.20 17.72
CA PRO A 249 -16.12 2.33 17.43
C PRO A 249 -15.80 1.94 15.99
N LYS A 250 -14.89 2.68 15.38
CA LYS A 250 -14.26 2.36 14.11
C LYS A 250 -12.80 2.02 14.37
N THR A 251 -12.31 0.97 13.73
CA THR A 251 -10.91 0.60 13.75
C THR A 251 -10.38 0.65 12.32
N VAL A 252 -9.25 1.31 12.16
CA VAL A 252 -8.46 1.33 10.93
C VAL A 252 -7.16 0.60 11.22
N SER A 253 -6.78 -0.32 10.34
CA SER A 253 -5.50 -1.04 10.40
C SER A 253 -4.72 -0.76 9.13
N GLN A 254 -3.42 -0.55 9.26
CA GLN A 254 -2.48 -0.24 8.19
C GLN A 254 -1.31 -1.22 8.32
N HIS A 255 -0.88 -1.80 7.21
CA HIS A 255 0.34 -2.59 7.12
C HIS A 255 1.23 -1.98 6.06
N PHE A 256 2.52 -1.83 6.38
CA PHE A 256 3.52 -1.28 5.46
C PHE A 256 4.45 -2.39 5.02
N TYR A 257 4.66 -2.51 3.71
CA TYR A 257 5.44 -3.57 3.10
C TYR A 257 6.06 -3.12 1.78
N ASP A 258 7.00 -3.92 1.27
CA ASP A 258 7.80 -3.59 0.08
C ASP A 258 8.43 -2.19 0.19
N LEU A 259 8.88 -1.86 1.42
CA LEU A 259 9.55 -0.60 1.72
C LEU A 259 10.90 -0.55 1.00
N GLY A 260 11.18 0.58 0.34
CA GLY A 260 12.38 0.77 -0.47
C GLY A 260 12.32 0.15 -1.86
N GLU A 261 11.28 -0.64 -2.18
CA GLU A 261 11.08 -1.17 -3.52
C GLU A 261 10.59 -0.05 -4.47
N PRO A 262 11.11 0.05 -5.70
CA PRO A 262 10.71 1.09 -6.64
C PRO A 262 9.20 1.06 -6.93
N VAL A 263 8.57 2.24 -6.89
CA VAL A 263 7.15 2.42 -7.24
C VAL A 263 6.97 3.38 -8.41
N THR A 264 6.08 3.03 -9.34
CA THR A 264 5.68 3.90 -10.46
C THR A 264 4.39 4.64 -10.14
N ILE A 265 4.45 5.95 -9.92
CA ILE A 265 3.28 6.80 -9.71
C ILE A 265 3.22 7.83 -10.84
N GLU A 266 2.15 7.79 -11.62
CA GLU A 266 1.96 8.61 -12.81
C GLU A 266 0.58 9.29 -12.77
N ALA A 267 0.50 10.46 -13.40
CA ALA A 267 -0.79 11.10 -13.63
C ALA A 267 -1.67 10.20 -14.54
N PRO A 268 -2.95 9.99 -14.18
CA PRO A 268 -3.84 9.20 -15.01
C PRO A 268 -4.18 9.93 -16.32
N ALA A 269 -4.50 9.14 -17.35
CA ALA A 269 -5.11 9.69 -18.56
C ALA A 269 -6.55 10.14 -18.25
N VAL A 270 -6.82 11.42 -18.51
CA VAL A 270 -8.14 12.06 -18.41
C VAL A 270 -8.71 12.39 -19.77
#